data_AF-A0A1J9RBB1-F1
#
_entry.id   AF-A0A1J9RBB1-F1
#
_cell.length_a   1.000
_cell.length_b   1.000
_cell.length_c   1.000
_cell.angle_alpha   90.00
_cell.angle_beta   90.00
_cell.angle_gamma   90.00
#
_symmetry.space_group_name_H-M   'P 1'
#
loop_
_entity.id
_entity.type
_entity.pdbx_description
1 polymer ?
#
loop_
_entity_poly.entity_id
_entity_poly.type
_entity_poly.pdbx_seq_one_letter_code
_entity_poly.pdbx_strand_id
1 'polypeptide(L)'
;MAPLSIDSAISSLADASRTIQRRNGVKAHEAKRIEEAVDLLRNGEPTDAKGAKRRRIYLEFLQKVLEVNGPSMVILCVVGLGLSVPLRRRV
;
A
#
# COMPACT_ATOMS: atom_id res chain seq x y z
N MET A 1 5.33 15.71 4.83
CA MET A 1 4.95 14.47 5.55
C MET A 1 6.23 13.79 5.97
N ALA A 2 6.40 13.53 7.27
CA ALA A 2 7.56 12.82 7.79
C ALA A 2 7.58 11.37 7.28
N PRO A 3 8.77 10.76 7.06
CA PRO A 3 8.88 9.36 6.65
C PRO A 3 8.28 8.43 7.72
N LEU A 4 7.53 7.40 7.30
CA LEU A 4 7.09 6.34 8.21
C LEU A 4 8.32 5.52 8.64
N SER A 5 8.50 5.33 9.95
CA SER A 5 9.48 4.37 10.46
C SER A 5 8.98 2.93 10.22
N ILE A 6 9.90 1.97 10.16
CA ILE A 6 9.54 0.56 9.98
C ILE A 6 8.60 0.10 11.10
N ASP A 7 8.90 0.44 12.35
CA ASP A 7 8.06 0.07 13.50
C ASP A 7 6.66 0.68 13.41
N SER A 8 6.55 1.94 12.96
CA SER A 8 5.26 2.59 12.75
C SER A 8 4.46 1.94 11.61
N ALA A 9 5.15 1.49 10.56
CA ALA A 9 4.52 0.79 9.44
C ALA A 9 4.02 -0.60 9.85
N ILE A 10 4.84 -1.37 10.57
CA ILE A 10 4.45 -2.68 11.10
C ILE A 10 3.26 -2.53 12.06
N SER A 11 3.29 -1.55 12.95
CA SER A 11 2.18 -1.28 13.87
C SER A 11 0.90 -0.93 13.11
N SER A 12 1.00 -0.07 12.08
CA SER A 12 -0.13 0.30 11.23
C SER A 12 -0.71 -0.89 10.47
N LEU A 13 0.14 -1.79 9.96
CA LEU A 13 -0.29 -3.03 9.29
C LEU A 13 -0.99 -3.98 10.26
N ALA A 14 -0.45 -4.16 11.47
CA ALA A 14 -1.06 -5.00 12.50
C ALA A 14 -2.44 -4.47 12.90
N ASP A 15 -2.58 -3.15 13.05
CA ASP A 15 -3.84 -2.51 13.41
C ASP A 15 -4.86 -2.55 12.26
N ALA A 16 -4.41 -2.37 11.02
CA ALA A 16 -5.24 -2.55 9.83
C ALA A 16 -5.76 -3.99 9.73
N SER A 17 -4.89 -4.99 9.91
CA SER A 17 -5.26 -6.40 9.89
C SER A 17 -6.33 -6.73 10.93
N ARG A 18 -6.09 -6.31 12.19
CA ARG A 18 -7.05 -6.48 13.29
C ARG A 18 -8.37 -5.78 13.00
N THR A 19 -8.32 -4.59 12.41
CA THR A 19 -9.51 -3.81 12.08
C THR A 19 -10.34 -4.47 10.98
N ILE A 20 -9.71 -4.95 9.91
CA ILE A 20 -10.38 -5.66 8.81
C ILE A 20 -11.04 -6.94 9.34
N GLN A 21 -10.32 -7.73 10.15
CA GLN A 21 -10.85 -8.94 10.76
C GLN A 21 -12.06 -8.64 11.66
N ARG A 22 -11.96 -7.63 12.54
CA ARG A 22 -13.07 -7.24 13.43
C ARG A 22 -14.31 -6.75 12.69
N ARG A 23 -14.13 -6.15 11.51
CA ARG A 23 -15.22 -5.67 10.67
C ARG A 23 -15.76 -6.71 9.70
N ASN A 24 -15.09 -7.86 9.59
CA ASN A 24 -15.34 -8.87 8.56
C ASN A 24 -15.32 -8.28 7.13
N GLY A 25 -14.46 -7.28 6.88
CA GLY A 25 -14.41 -6.60 5.59
C GLY A 25 -13.75 -5.22 5.61
N VAL A 26 -13.73 -4.60 4.44
CA VAL A 26 -13.17 -3.26 4.19
C VAL A 26 -14.30 -2.24 3.95
N LYS A 27 -14.06 -0.98 4.31
CA LYS A 27 -14.97 0.13 4.03
C LYS A 27 -14.95 0.50 2.55
N ALA A 28 -16.00 1.17 2.07
CA ALA A 28 -16.09 1.59 0.66
C ALA A 28 -14.88 2.41 0.17
N HIS A 29 -14.34 3.30 1.00
CA HIS A 29 -13.14 4.07 0.63
C HIS A 29 -11.84 3.25 0.66
N GLU A 30 -11.78 2.17 1.45
CA GLU A 30 -10.66 1.22 1.48
C GLU A 30 -10.74 0.32 0.25
N ALA A 31 -11.93 -0.15 -0.13
CA ALA A 31 -12.19 -0.88 -1.36
C ALA A 31 -11.76 -0.08 -2.60
N LYS A 32 -12.13 1.21 -2.68
CA LYS A 32 -11.70 2.09 -3.77
C LYS A 32 -10.17 2.18 -3.87
N ARG A 33 -9.45 2.25 -2.75
CA ARG A 33 -7.97 2.24 -2.76
C ARG A 33 -7.41 0.91 -3.24
N ILE A 34 -8.05 -0.20 -2.88
CA ILE A 34 -7.67 -1.53 -3.36
C ILE A 34 -7.84 -1.60 -4.88
N GLU A 35 -8.97 -1.15 -5.41
CA GLU A 35 -9.22 -1.07 -6.86
C GLU A 35 -8.16 -0.22 -7.56
N GLU A 36 -7.90 1.00 -7.07
CA GLU A 36 -6.87 1.89 -7.62
C GLU A 36 -5.46 1.24 -7.61
N ALA A 37 -5.12 0.49 -6.57
CA ALA A 37 -3.84 -0.20 -6.45
C ALA A 37 -3.76 -1.43 -7.38
N VAL A 38 -4.86 -2.17 -7.52
CA VAL A 38 -4.95 -3.30 -8.45
C VAL A 38 -4.87 -2.82 -9.90
N ASP A 39 -5.54 -1.74 -10.24
CA ASP A 39 -5.46 -1.12 -11.57
C ASP A 39 -4.04 -0.62 -11.85
N LEU A 40 -3.36 -0.05 -10.85
CA LEU A 40 -1.95 0.34 -10.97
C LEU A 40 -1.03 -0.87 -11.21
N LEU A 41 -1.29 -2.00 -10.55
CA LEU A 41 -0.53 -3.24 -10.76
C LEU A 41 -0.78 -3.86 -12.14
N ARG A 42 -2.01 -3.77 -12.66
CA ARG A 42 -2.38 -4.34 -13.96
C ARG A 42 -1.92 -3.48 -15.13
N ASN A 43 -2.13 -2.17 -15.06
CA ASN A 43 -1.92 -1.25 -16.17
C ASN A 43 -0.56 -0.55 -16.12
N GLY A 44 0.17 -0.66 -15.00
CA GLY A 44 1.40 0.08 -14.78
C GLY A 44 1.15 1.57 -14.53
N GLU A 45 2.21 2.37 -14.66
CA GLU A 45 2.15 3.77 -14.31
C GLU A 45 1.56 4.65 -15.44
N PRO A 46 0.60 5.55 -15.15
CA PRO A 46 0.12 6.51 -16.14
C PRO A 46 1.22 7.54 -16.48
N THR A 47 1.48 7.71 -17.78
CA THR A 47 2.67 8.33 -18.36
C THR A 47 2.83 9.83 -18.04
N ASP A 48 1.77 10.51 -17.56
CA ASP A 48 1.71 11.97 -17.58
C ASP A 48 1.14 12.61 -16.29
N ALA A 49 1.52 12.09 -15.12
CA ALA A 49 1.00 12.59 -13.85
C ALA A 49 2.06 13.31 -12.99
N LYS A 50 1.75 14.53 -12.53
CA LYS A 50 2.42 15.15 -11.36
C LYS A 50 2.47 14.13 -10.21
N GLY A 51 3.69 13.79 -9.78
CA GLY A 51 3.91 12.77 -8.75
C GLY A 51 4.20 11.36 -9.29
N ALA A 52 4.48 11.19 -10.58
CA ALA A 52 4.95 9.95 -11.19
C ALA A 52 6.03 9.27 -10.34
N LYS A 53 7.12 9.96 -9.99
CA LYS A 53 8.17 9.38 -9.12
C LYS A 53 7.64 8.69 -7.85
N ARG A 54 6.61 9.23 -7.19
CA ARG A 54 6.00 8.62 -6.00
C ARG A 54 5.11 7.43 -6.35
N ARG A 55 4.36 7.50 -7.45
CA ARG A 55 3.52 6.39 -7.94
C ARG A 55 4.39 5.23 -8.43
N ARG A 56 5.49 5.50 -9.12
CA ARG A 56 6.50 4.51 -9.49
C ARG A 56 7.07 3.76 -8.30
N ILE A 57 7.58 4.49 -7.29
CA ILE A 57 8.12 3.88 -6.06
C ILE A 57 7.05 3.03 -5.37
N TYR A 58 5.80 3.52 -5.35
CA TYR A 58 4.68 2.79 -4.79
C TYR A 58 4.36 1.51 -5.58
N LEU A 59 4.34 1.57 -6.92
CA LEU A 59 4.14 0.43 -7.80
C LEU A 59 5.26 -0.62 -7.62
N GLU A 60 6.52 -0.19 -7.62
CA GLU A 60 7.68 -1.07 -7.37
C GLU A 60 7.57 -1.77 -6.01
N PHE A 61 7.12 -1.05 -4.98
CA PHE A 61 6.83 -1.64 -3.68
C PHE A 61 5.71 -2.69 -3.75
N LEU A 62 4.57 -2.37 -4.37
CA LEU A 62 3.45 -3.31 -4.48
C LEU A 62 3.83 -4.56 -5.29
N GLN A 63 4.58 -4.42 -6.37
CA GLN A 63 5.09 -5.54 -7.16
C GLN A 63 5.97 -6.46 -6.32
N LYS A 64 6.88 -5.89 -5.53
CA LYS A 64 7.74 -6.68 -4.64
C LYS A 64 6.96 -7.39 -3.53
N VAL A 65 5.95 -6.73 -2.96
CA VAL A 65 5.07 -7.36 -1.97
C VAL A 65 4.27 -8.50 -2.61
N LEU A 66 3.75 -8.30 -3.82
CA LEU A 66 3.02 -9.32 -4.57
C LEU A 66 3.88 -10.54 -4.85
N GLU A 67 5.12 -10.34 -5.28
CA GLU A 67 6.08 -11.42 -5.58
C GLU A 67 6.46 -12.22 -4.33
N VAL A 68 6.76 -11.53 -3.22
CA VAL A 68 7.30 -12.19 -2.02
C VAL A 68 6.20 -12.75 -1.10
N ASN A 69 5.06 -12.07 -1.00
CA ASN A 69 4.05 -12.35 0.03
C ASN A 69 2.63 -12.61 -0.54
N GLY A 70 2.43 -12.38 -1.83
CA GLY A 70 1.16 -12.62 -2.50
C GLY A 70 0.10 -11.52 -2.32
N PRO A 71 -1.09 -11.71 -2.93
CA PRO A 71 -2.12 -10.67 -3.06
C PRO A 71 -2.71 -10.19 -1.72
N SER A 72 -2.82 -11.06 -0.73
CA SER A 72 -3.40 -10.71 0.57
C SER A 72 -2.58 -9.66 1.31
N MET A 73 -1.25 -9.72 1.20
CA MET A 73 -0.36 -8.72 1.79
C MET A 73 -0.35 -7.41 1.02
N VAL A 74 -0.57 -7.44 -0.30
CA VAL A 74 -0.80 -6.23 -1.10
C VAL A 74 -2.03 -5.48 -0.57
N ILE A 75 -3.15 -6.18 -0.39
CA ILE A 75 -4.39 -5.58 0.14
C ILE A 75 -4.14 -4.96 1.52
N LEU A 76 -3.45 -5.68 2.42
CA LEU A 76 -3.14 -5.18 3.74
C LEU A 76 -2.27 -3.91 3.70
N CYS A 77 -1.25 -3.87 2.84
CA CYS A 77 -0.41 -2.70 2.64
C CYS A 77 -1.18 -1.51 2.07
N VAL A 78 -2.07 -1.74 1.12
CA VAL A 78 -2.90 -0.68 0.51
C VAL A 78 -3.84 -0.08 1.56
N VAL A 79 -4.50 -0.90 2.36
CA VAL A 79 -5.44 -0.43 3.40
C VAL A 79 -4.70 0.20 4.57
N GLY A 80 -3.62 -0.44 5.06
CA GLY A 80 -2.91 -0.03 6.27
C GLY A 80 -1.91 1.11 6.08
N LEU A 81 -1.29 1.24 4.91
CA LEU A 81 -0.26 2.26 4.65
C LEU A 81 -0.69 3.31 3.61
N GLY A 82 -1.60 2.96 2.69
CA GLY A 82 -2.01 3.81 1.58
C GLY A 82 -0.82 4.24 0.69
N LEU A 83 -0.93 5.41 0.03
CA LEU A 83 0.13 5.98 -0.82
C LEU A 83 1.32 6.58 -0.02
N SER A 84 1.40 6.32 1.29
CA SER A 84 2.36 6.93 2.22
C SER A 84 3.66 6.12 2.35
N VAL A 85 4.01 5.31 1.36
CA VAL A 85 5.15 4.39 1.40
C VAL A 85 6.45 4.96 0.79
N PRO A 86 7.01 6.12 1.17
CA PRO A 86 8.46 6.24 1.13
C PRO A 86 9.01 5.63 2.43
N LEU A 87 9.13 4.30 2.45
CA LEU A 87 9.91 3.60 3.47
C LEU A 87 11.39 3.96 3.25
N ARG A 88 11.99 4.77 4.14
CA ARG A 88 13.45 4.95 4.16
C ARG A 88 14.01 4.18 5.36
N ARG A 89 14.88 3.21 5.09
CA ARG A 89 15.75 2.60 6.11
C ARG A 89 16.57 3.75 6.72
N ARG A 90 16.39 4.07 8.00
CA ARG A 90 17.44 4.80 8.73
C ARG A 90 18.56 3.79 8.90
N VAL A 91 19.61 3.95 8.11
CA VAL A 91 20.94 3.39 8.40
C VAL A 91 21.59 4.32 9.40
#